data_AF-A0AAJ2AHW9-F1
#
_entry.id   AF-A0AAJ2AHW9-F1
#
_cell.length_a   1.000
_cell.length_b   1.000
_cell.length_c   1.000
_cell.angle_alpha   90.00
_cell.angle_beta   90.00
_cell.angle_gamma   90.00
#
_symmetry.space_group_name_H-M   'P 1'
#
loop_
_entity.id
_entity.type
_entity.pdbx_description
1 polymer ?
#
loop_
_entity_poly.entity_id
_entity_poly.type
_entity_poly.pdbx_seq_one_letter_code
_entity_poly.pdbx_strand_id
1 'polypeptide(L)'
;MKTHRLGDFGDDVGLLQRRLIRAGYTLAVTHVYDDETETAVKAIQTKTGLVVDGIAGPKTLAAIATGRRDPKHLGDADIVQAAAALGVQVACVRAVNEVESSGSGFLSDGRPVILFERHIFWQRLQARGIDPAPLAARYPNIVAQDRGGYKGGPAEYMRLASAELIDAGAAYESASWGAFQVMGEHWKRLGYASVDEFVSRMENGEGDQLDAFVRFVAADANLLAALKARKWVQFAKGYNGAAYAQNLYDVKLARAYERYAPAEKAAA
;
A
#
# COMPACT_ATOMS: atom_id res chain seq x y z
N MET A 1 -8.76 -1.06 16.37
CA MET A 1 -9.67 0.12 16.34
C MET A 1 -10.40 0.09 15.01
N LYS A 2 -11.72 0.25 15.00
CA LYS A 2 -12.51 0.19 13.76
C LYS A 2 -12.18 1.42 12.89
N THR A 3 -12.16 1.23 11.57
CA THR A 3 -12.03 2.33 10.61
C THR A 3 -13.42 2.89 10.35
N HIS A 4 -13.57 4.22 10.38
CA HIS A 4 -14.86 4.87 10.13
C HIS A 4 -14.86 5.70 8.85
N ARG A 5 -16.01 5.71 8.16
CA ARG A 5 -16.25 6.45 6.90
C ARG A 5 -17.69 6.97 6.84
N LEU A 6 -17.97 7.84 5.87
CA LEU A 6 -19.30 8.40 5.62
C LEU A 6 -20.39 7.31 5.62
N GLY A 7 -21.45 7.55 6.41
CA GLY A 7 -22.57 6.63 6.59
C GLY A 7 -22.43 5.63 7.74
N ASP A 8 -21.24 5.48 8.35
CA ASP A 8 -21.10 4.71 9.60
C ASP A 8 -21.87 5.38 10.74
N PHE A 9 -22.33 4.59 11.72
CA PHE A 9 -23.03 5.09 12.90
C PHE A 9 -22.69 4.28 14.16
N GLY A 10 -23.01 4.83 15.32
CA GLY A 10 -22.84 4.22 16.64
C GLY A 10 -21.87 4.95 17.56
N ASP A 11 -21.66 4.38 18.75
CA ASP A 11 -20.89 5.04 19.83
C ASP A 11 -19.42 5.29 19.48
N ASP A 12 -18.82 4.43 18.66
CA ASP A 12 -17.46 4.65 18.16
C ASP A 12 -17.36 5.95 17.33
N VAL A 13 -18.40 6.28 16.55
CA VAL A 13 -18.47 7.53 15.80
C VAL A 13 -18.69 8.72 16.74
N GLY A 14 -19.56 8.58 17.74
CA GLY A 14 -19.72 9.59 18.79
C GLY A 14 -18.40 9.88 19.52
N LEU A 15 -17.59 8.84 19.78
CA LEU A 15 -16.25 8.98 20.35
C LEU A 15 -15.27 9.68 19.40
N LEU A 16 -15.31 9.36 18.10
CA LEU A 16 -14.54 10.08 17.08
C LEU A 16 -14.90 11.58 17.06
N GLN A 17 -16.18 11.92 17.02
CA GLN A 17 -16.67 13.30 17.04
C GLN A 17 -16.19 14.05 18.29
N ARG A 18 -16.27 13.43 19.48
CA ARG A 18 -15.72 14.02 20.73
C ARG A 18 -14.21 14.26 20.66
N ARG A 19 -13.45 13.37 20.00
CA ARG A 19 -12.01 13.53 19.81
C ARG A 19 -11.70 14.67 18.83
N LEU A 20 -12.47 14.82 17.75
CA LEU A 20 -12.37 15.94 16.82
C LEU A 20 -12.70 17.28 17.52
N ILE A 21 -13.75 17.31 18.35
CA ILE A 21 -14.08 18.50 19.16
C ILE A 21 -12.92 18.88 20.09
N ARG A 22 -12.32 17.90 20.77
CA ARG A 22 -11.12 18.12 21.60
C ARG A 22 -9.93 18.63 20.79
N ALA A 23 -9.80 18.20 19.53
CA ALA A 23 -8.76 18.67 18.61
C ALA A 23 -9.04 20.06 18.00
N GLY A 24 -10.18 20.68 18.34
CA GLY A 24 -10.52 22.06 17.98
C GLY A 24 -11.54 22.22 16.85
N TYR A 25 -12.20 21.14 16.42
CA TYR A 25 -13.24 21.22 15.38
C TYR A 25 -14.63 21.44 15.98
N THR A 26 -15.45 22.29 15.36
CA THR A 26 -16.84 22.49 15.78
C THR A 26 -17.75 21.46 15.12
N LEU A 27 -18.28 20.52 15.92
CA LEU A 27 -19.18 19.46 15.48
C LEU A 27 -20.27 19.19 16.52
N ALA A 28 -21.41 18.68 16.08
CA ALA A 28 -22.36 18.01 16.96
C ALA A 28 -21.95 16.54 17.18
N VAL A 29 -22.30 15.97 18.33
CA VAL A 29 -22.09 14.53 18.59
C VAL A 29 -23.36 13.79 18.17
N THR A 30 -23.49 13.49 16.88
CA THR A 30 -24.67 12.86 16.27
C THR A 30 -24.63 11.33 16.31
N HIS A 31 -23.46 10.73 16.63
CA HIS A 31 -23.20 9.29 16.49
C HIS A 31 -23.37 8.78 15.05
N VAL A 32 -23.40 9.68 14.06
CA VAL A 32 -23.47 9.40 12.64
C VAL A 32 -22.27 10.04 11.96
N TYR A 33 -21.60 9.31 11.09
CA TYR A 33 -20.50 9.84 10.31
C TYR A 33 -21.11 10.54 9.10
N ASP A 34 -21.52 11.78 9.33
CA ASP A 34 -22.13 12.72 8.39
C ASP A 34 -21.08 13.54 7.62
N ASP A 35 -21.56 14.42 6.74
CA ASP A 35 -20.72 15.28 5.90
C ASP A 35 -19.89 16.26 6.76
N GLU A 36 -20.43 16.74 7.88
CA GLU A 36 -19.67 17.57 8.83
C GLU A 36 -18.53 16.80 9.47
N THR A 37 -18.78 15.55 9.89
CA THR A 37 -17.74 14.67 10.45
C THR A 37 -16.67 14.37 9.42
N GLU A 38 -17.04 14.05 8.17
CA GLU A 38 -16.08 13.84 7.08
C GLU A 38 -15.24 15.08 6.80
N THR A 39 -15.87 16.26 6.79
CA THR A 39 -15.19 17.55 6.59
C THR A 39 -14.16 17.81 7.68
N ALA A 40 -14.49 17.56 8.95
CA ALA A 40 -13.55 17.70 10.05
C ALA A 40 -12.39 16.69 9.98
N VAL A 41 -12.67 15.47 9.53
CA VAL A 41 -11.63 14.45 9.30
C VAL A 41 -10.69 14.87 8.17
N LYS A 42 -11.22 15.33 7.04
CA LYS A 42 -10.41 15.87 5.93
C LYS A 42 -9.57 17.07 6.40
N ALA A 43 -10.13 17.94 7.23
CA ALA A 43 -9.42 19.10 7.75
C ALA A 43 -8.21 18.71 8.62
N ILE A 44 -8.32 17.71 9.50
CA ILE A 44 -7.15 17.24 10.26
C ILE A 44 -6.15 16.49 9.40
N GLN A 45 -6.60 15.73 8.40
CA GLN A 45 -5.71 15.08 7.44
C GLN A 45 -4.86 16.12 6.70
N THR A 46 -5.50 17.15 6.15
CA THR A 46 -4.82 18.29 5.52
C THR A 46 -3.86 18.98 6.48
N LYS A 47 -4.31 19.32 7.69
CA LYS A 47 -3.49 20.02 8.70
C LYS A 47 -2.22 19.24 9.08
N THR A 48 -2.30 17.91 9.08
CA THR A 48 -1.18 17.04 9.49
C THR A 48 -0.37 16.48 8.31
N GLY A 49 -0.77 16.78 7.08
CA GLY A 49 -0.13 16.29 5.86
C GLY A 49 -0.38 14.80 5.57
N LEU A 50 -1.38 14.19 6.22
CA LEU A 50 -1.86 12.84 5.88
C LEU A 50 -2.50 12.84 4.48
N VAL A 51 -2.65 11.65 3.90
CA VAL A 51 -3.53 11.45 2.75
C VAL A 51 -4.94 11.92 3.12
N VAL A 52 -5.48 12.86 2.32
CA VAL A 52 -6.82 13.41 2.52
C VAL A 52 -7.85 12.49 1.83
N ASP A 53 -8.26 11.44 2.53
CA ASP A 53 -9.23 10.44 2.06
C ASP A 53 -10.61 10.53 2.74
N GLY A 54 -10.74 11.33 3.79
CA GLY A 54 -11.98 11.41 4.57
C GLY A 54 -12.27 10.15 5.39
N ILE A 55 -11.30 9.26 5.56
CA ILE A 55 -11.45 8.01 6.29
C ILE A 55 -10.75 8.14 7.65
N ALA A 56 -11.50 7.92 8.73
CA ALA A 56 -10.96 7.87 10.09
C ALA A 56 -10.39 6.49 10.39
N GLY A 57 -9.28 6.15 9.75
CA GLY A 57 -8.47 4.95 10.03
C GLY A 57 -7.46 5.15 11.16
N PRO A 58 -6.64 4.13 11.49
CA PRO A 58 -5.66 4.20 12.58
C PRO A 58 -4.72 5.41 12.51
N LYS A 59 -4.25 5.77 11.30
CA LYS A 59 -3.35 6.92 11.08
C LYS A 59 -4.02 8.26 11.39
N THR A 60 -5.24 8.46 10.87
CA THR A 60 -6.07 9.64 11.17
C THR A 60 -6.36 9.74 12.66
N LEU A 61 -6.70 8.63 13.31
CA LEU A 61 -7.00 8.60 14.75
C LEU A 61 -5.76 8.93 15.60
N ALA A 62 -4.57 8.47 15.21
CA ALA A 62 -3.31 8.85 15.84
C ALA A 62 -2.98 10.34 15.63
N ALA A 63 -3.25 10.87 14.44
CA ALA A 63 -3.07 12.29 14.15
C ALA A 63 -4.05 13.19 14.92
N ILE A 64 -5.31 12.75 15.12
CA ILE A 64 -6.26 13.44 16.01
C ILE A 64 -5.74 13.51 17.44
N ALA A 65 -5.13 12.43 17.94
CA ALA A 65 -4.61 12.38 19.30
C ALA A 65 -3.32 13.18 19.50
N THR A 66 -2.42 13.19 18.50
CA THR A 66 -1.06 13.75 18.64
C THR A 66 -0.85 15.07 17.92
N GLY A 67 -1.78 15.48 17.05
CA GLY A 67 -1.68 16.67 16.21
C GLY A 67 -0.63 16.57 15.10
N ARG A 68 -0.05 15.38 14.85
CA ARG A 68 1.02 15.17 13.87
C ARG A 68 0.89 13.84 13.13
N ARG A 69 1.46 13.77 11.92
CA ARG A 69 1.66 12.55 11.15
C ARG A 69 2.98 11.87 11.55
N ASP A 70 3.01 10.54 11.58
CA ASP A 70 4.26 9.78 11.61
C ASP A 70 5.03 10.01 10.29
N PRO A 71 6.31 10.40 10.30
CA PRO A 71 7.10 10.60 9.08
C PRO A 71 7.14 9.40 8.13
N LYS A 72 6.97 8.16 8.64
CA LYS A 72 6.90 6.96 7.79
C LYS A 72 5.57 6.78 7.08
N HIS A 73 4.51 7.45 7.53
CA HIS A 73 3.20 7.33 6.89
C HIS A 73 3.15 8.12 5.59
N LEU A 74 2.42 7.57 4.62
CA LEU A 74 2.14 8.23 3.37
C LEU A 74 1.42 9.57 3.59
N GLY A 75 1.86 10.59 2.87
CA GLY A 75 1.27 11.92 2.91
C GLY A 75 0.69 12.36 1.58
N ASP A 76 -0.05 13.46 1.62
CA ASP A 76 -0.70 14.00 0.44
C ASP A 76 0.30 14.44 -0.65
N ALA A 77 1.44 14.99 -0.22
CA ALA A 77 2.52 15.38 -1.12
C ALA A 77 3.09 14.20 -1.92
N ASP A 78 3.16 13.00 -1.31
CA ASP A 78 3.64 11.79 -1.98
C ASP A 78 2.66 11.37 -3.10
N ILE A 79 1.35 11.49 -2.84
CA ILE A 79 0.29 11.23 -3.83
C ILE A 79 0.39 12.20 -5.01
N VAL A 80 0.59 13.50 -4.74
CA VAL A 80 0.73 14.52 -5.79
C VAL A 80 1.98 14.28 -6.64
N GLN A 81 3.11 13.94 -6.01
CA GLN A 81 4.35 13.61 -6.72
C GLN A 81 4.18 12.36 -7.59
N ALA A 82 3.54 11.31 -7.07
CA ALA A 82 3.22 10.10 -7.82
C ALA A 82 2.33 10.40 -9.04
N ALA A 83 1.32 11.26 -8.89
CA ALA A 83 0.43 11.65 -9.98
C ALA A 83 1.19 12.38 -11.09
N ALA A 84 2.07 13.32 -10.71
CA ALA A 84 2.94 14.03 -11.64
C ALA A 84 3.90 13.07 -12.37
N ALA A 85 4.54 12.14 -11.65
CA ALA A 85 5.47 11.16 -12.23
C ALA A 85 4.79 10.25 -13.27
N LEU A 86 3.55 9.84 -13.00
CA LEU A 86 2.76 9.02 -13.93
C LEU A 86 2.07 9.85 -15.02
N GLY A 87 1.98 11.17 -14.88
CA GLY A 87 1.20 12.04 -15.76
C GLY A 87 -0.29 11.70 -15.75
N VAL A 88 -0.85 11.52 -14.54
CA VAL A 88 -2.26 11.21 -14.29
C VAL A 88 -2.88 12.23 -13.33
N GLN A 89 -4.21 12.24 -13.24
CA GLN A 89 -4.92 13.02 -12.23
C GLN A 89 -4.60 12.52 -10.82
N VAL A 90 -4.54 13.43 -9.84
CA VAL A 90 -4.32 13.09 -8.43
C VAL A 90 -5.39 12.11 -7.94
N ALA A 91 -6.63 12.28 -8.39
CA ALA A 91 -7.72 11.35 -8.10
C ALA A 91 -7.44 9.90 -8.54
N CYS A 92 -6.65 9.68 -9.61
CA CYS A 92 -6.26 8.33 -10.02
C CYS A 92 -5.34 7.68 -8.99
N VAL A 93 -4.34 8.41 -8.49
CA VAL A 93 -3.40 7.90 -7.48
C VAL A 93 -4.10 7.70 -6.14
N ARG A 94 -5.03 8.60 -5.74
CA ARG A 94 -5.85 8.39 -4.54
C ARG A 94 -6.71 7.13 -4.64
N ALA A 95 -7.36 6.91 -5.79
CA ALA A 95 -8.18 5.72 -6.02
C ALA A 95 -7.35 4.44 -5.93
N VAL A 96 -6.18 4.44 -6.55
CA VAL A 96 -5.23 3.33 -6.48
C VAL A 96 -4.72 3.12 -5.06
N ASN A 97 -4.31 4.18 -4.36
CA ASN A 97 -3.85 4.07 -2.98
C ASN A 97 -4.94 3.51 -2.05
N GLU A 98 -6.21 3.89 -2.23
CA GLU A 98 -7.29 3.36 -1.40
C GLU A 98 -7.55 1.87 -1.65
N VAL A 99 -7.40 1.40 -2.89
CA VAL A 99 -7.84 0.07 -3.31
C VAL A 99 -6.71 -0.96 -3.35
N GLU A 100 -5.53 -0.56 -3.78
CA GLU A 100 -4.37 -1.43 -4.01
C GLU A 100 -3.38 -1.45 -2.85
N SER A 101 -3.54 -0.53 -1.89
CA SER A 101 -2.74 -0.51 -0.67
C SER A 101 -3.35 -1.42 0.41
N SER A 102 -2.51 -2.11 1.17
CA SER A 102 -2.91 -2.74 2.43
C SER A 102 -3.27 -1.74 3.54
N GLY A 103 -3.12 -0.44 3.28
CA GLY A 103 -3.38 0.66 4.20
C GLY A 103 -2.22 0.95 5.14
N SER A 104 -1.57 -0.06 5.71
CA SER A 104 -0.31 0.07 6.47
C SER A 104 0.82 -0.69 5.79
N GLY A 105 1.86 0.05 5.40
CA GLY A 105 3.07 -0.51 4.81
C GLY A 105 4.00 -1.19 5.81
N PHE A 106 3.71 -1.06 7.10
CA PHE A 106 4.53 -1.57 8.20
C PHE A 106 3.71 -2.43 9.16
N LEU A 107 4.38 -3.43 9.72
CA LEU A 107 3.94 -4.22 10.85
C LEU A 107 4.04 -3.39 12.15
N SER A 108 3.43 -3.89 13.23
CA SER A 108 3.47 -3.23 14.54
C SER A 108 4.88 -3.12 15.14
N ASP A 109 5.82 -3.95 14.69
CA ASP A 109 7.22 -3.91 15.10
C ASP A 109 8.10 -2.97 14.23
N GLY A 110 7.48 -2.25 13.28
CA GLY A 110 8.14 -1.24 12.45
C GLY A 110 8.83 -1.77 11.20
N ARG A 111 8.80 -3.09 10.96
CA ARG A 111 9.29 -3.70 9.71
C ARG A 111 8.24 -3.58 8.59
N PRO A 112 8.64 -3.46 7.32
CA PRO A 112 7.70 -3.50 6.21
C PRO A 112 6.79 -4.73 6.22
N VAL A 113 5.57 -4.60 5.71
CA VAL A 113 4.76 -5.77 5.41
C VAL A 113 5.42 -6.53 4.26
N ILE A 114 5.64 -7.83 4.42
CA ILE A 114 6.19 -8.69 3.37
C ILE A 114 5.34 -9.94 3.16
N LEU A 115 5.45 -10.53 1.97
CA LEU A 115 5.07 -11.91 1.71
C LEU A 115 6.22 -12.60 0.98
N PHE A 116 6.73 -13.69 1.53
CA PHE A 116 7.84 -14.43 0.94
C PHE A 116 7.33 -15.55 0.01
N GLU A 117 7.86 -15.60 -1.21
CA GLU A 117 7.45 -16.53 -2.25
C GLU A 117 8.50 -17.62 -2.47
N ARG A 118 8.32 -18.77 -1.81
CA ARG A 118 9.25 -19.93 -1.89
C ARG A 118 9.52 -20.43 -3.31
N HIS A 119 8.55 -20.23 -4.22
CA HIS A 119 8.66 -20.60 -5.63
C HIS A 119 9.44 -19.59 -6.46
N ILE A 120 9.39 -18.32 -6.10
CA ILE A 120 10.27 -17.31 -6.67
C ILE A 120 11.69 -17.53 -6.16
N PHE A 121 11.86 -17.90 -4.88
CA PHE A 121 13.17 -18.22 -4.33
C PHE A 121 13.84 -19.39 -5.03
N TRP A 122 13.09 -20.47 -5.33
CA TRP A 122 13.56 -21.53 -6.22
C TRP A 122 14.12 -20.98 -7.54
N GLN A 123 13.37 -20.11 -8.22
CA GLN A 123 13.77 -19.54 -9.51
C GLN A 123 14.99 -18.62 -9.38
N ARG A 124 15.07 -17.82 -8.32
CA ARG A 124 16.19 -16.90 -8.06
C ARG A 124 17.48 -17.65 -7.75
N LEU A 125 17.41 -18.75 -7.01
CA LEU A 125 18.56 -19.64 -6.78
C LEU A 125 19.08 -20.22 -8.09
N GLN A 126 18.19 -20.71 -8.96
CA GLN A 126 18.58 -21.21 -10.29
C GLN A 126 19.24 -20.11 -11.14
N ALA A 127 18.70 -18.90 -11.13
CA ALA A 127 19.28 -17.76 -11.85
C ALA A 127 20.69 -17.39 -11.36
N ARG A 128 21.05 -17.78 -10.13
CA ARG A 128 22.37 -17.61 -9.53
C ARG A 128 23.27 -18.84 -9.65
N GLY A 129 22.84 -19.88 -10.37
CA GLY A 129 23.59 -21.11 -10.55
C GLY A 129 23.59 -22.03 -9.32
N ILE A 130 22.68 -21.82 -8.37
CA ILE A 130 22.52 -22.66 -7.18
C ILE A 130 21.43 -23.69 -7.48
N ASP A 131 21.70 -24.98 -7.28
CA ASP A 131 20.70 -26.04 -7.39
C ASP A 131 19.74 -26.01 -6.19
N PRO A 132 18.46 -25.69 -6.38
CA PRO A 132 17.48 -25.62 -5.29
C PRO A 132 16.99 -27.00 -4.82
N ALA A 133 17.21 -28.09 -5.56
CA ALA A 133 16.61 -29.39 -5.23
C ALA A 133 17.05 -29.94 -3.85
N PRO A 134 18.35 -29.93 -3.48
CA PRO A 134 18.78 -30.33 -2.14
C PRO A 134 18.24 -29.42 -1.04
N LEU A 135 18.11 -28.11 -1.34
CA LEU A 135 17.59 -27.13 -0.39
C LEU A 135 16.09 -27.31 -0.17
N ALA A 136 15.31 -27.62 -1.20
CA ALA A 136 13.88 -27.90 -1.09
C ALA A 136 13.57 -29.15 -0.28
N ALA A 137 14.40 -30.20 -0.41
CA ALA A 137 14.29 -31.40 0.42
C ALA A 137 14.51 -31.09 1.91
N ARG A 138 15.42 -30.17 2.23
CA ARG A 138 15.75 -29.78 3.61
C ARG A 138 14.83 -28.70 4.17
N TYR A 139 14.35 -27.79 3.32
CA TYR A 139 13.60 -26.58 3.70
C TYR A 139 12.36 -26.36 2.80
N PRO A 140 11.38 -27.29 2.78
CA PRO A 140 10.24 -27.23 1.85
C PRO A 140 9.29 -26.03 2.05
N ASN A 141 9.38 -25.35 3.20
CA ASN A 141 8.64 -24.11 3.48
C ASN A 141 9.35 -22.84 2.97
N ILE A 142 10.63 -22.97 2.60
CA ILE A 142 11.50 -21.87 2.15
C ILE A 142 11.80 -21.98 0.64
N VAL A 143 12.00 -23.21 0.14
CA VAL A 143 12.32 -23.47 -1.26
C VAL A 143 11.38 -24.57 -1.76
N ALA A 144 10.56 -24.28 -2.77
CA ALA A 144 9.70 -25.28 -3.42
C ALA A 144 9.32 -24.79 -4.83
N GLN A 145 8.89 -25.67 -5.72
CA GLN A 145 8.45 -25.26 -7.07
C GLN A 145 7.02 -24.67 -7.07
N ASP A 146 6.21 -25.05 -6.08
CA ASP A 146 4.84 -24.61 -5.91
C ASP A 146 4.73 -23.40 -4.97
N ARG A 147 3.76 -22.54 -5.25
CA ARG A 147 3.42 -21.40 -4.39
C ARG A 147 2.97 -21.87 -2.99
N GLY A 148 3.07 -21.02 -1.99
CA GLY A 148 2.58 -21.33 -0.64
C GLY A 148 3.63 -21.33 0.46
N GLY A 149 3.31 -22.03 1.55
CA GLY A 149 4.09 -22.00 2.80
C GLY A 149 3.91 -20.72 3.62
N TYR A 150 2.95 -19.87 3.24
CA TYR A 150 2.68 -18.58 3.88
C TYR A 150 2.30 -18.76 5.35
N LYS A 151 2.86 -17.90 6.19
CA LYS A 151 2.53 -17.71 7.61
C LYS A 151 1.80 -16.40 7.84
N GLY A 152 2.12 -15.38 7.05
CA GLY A 152 1.53 -14.04 7.15
C GLY A 152 2.08 -13.23 8.32
N GLY A 153 1.98 -11.90 8.20
CA GLY A 153 2.38 -10.96 9.25
C GLY A 153 3.86 -11.11 9.66
N PRO A 154 4.19 -10.91 10.94
CA PRO A 154 5.57 -10.97 11.43
C PRO A 154 6.28 -12.32 11.20
N ALA A 155 5.54 -13.41 11.01
CA ALA A 155 6.10 -14.73 10.80
C ALA A 155 6.71 -14.92 9.40
N GLU A 156 6.37 -14.08 8.42
CA GLU A 156 7.03 -14.10 7.11
C GLU A 156 8.53 -13.77 7.21
N TYR A 157 8.92 -12.91 8.16
CA TYR A 157 10.33 -12.60 8.39
C TYR A 157 11.16 -13.79 8.87
N MET A 158 10.53 -14.78 9.52
CA MET A 158 11.25 -16.03 9.86
C MET A 158 11.59 -16.83 8.60
N ARG A 159 10.70 -16.79 7.60
CA ARG A 159 10.94 -17.42 6.30
C ARG A 159 12.01 -16.67 5.51
N LEU A 160 11.89 -15.33 5.46
CA LEU A 160 12.88 -14.48 4.80
C LEU A 160 14.27 -14.66 5.42
N ALA A 161 14.40 -14.58 6.75
CA ALA A 161 15.68 -14.79 7.43
C ALA A 161 16.28 -16.18 7.17
N SER A 162 15.46 -17.23 7.05
CA SER A 162 15.95 -18.57 6.66
C SER A 162 16.49 -18.59 5.23
N ALA A 163 15.86 -17.86 4.31
CA ALA A 163 16.32 -17.73 2.93
C ALA A 163 17.58 -16.86 2.82
N GLU A 164 17.71 -15.81 3.64
CA GLU A 164 18.89 -14.94 3.68
C GLU A 164 20.16 -15.71 4.05
N LEU A 165 20.06 -16.71 4.94
CA LEU A 165 21.17 -17.60 5.29
C LEU A 165 21.64 -18.49 4.13
N ILE A 166 20.82 -18.65 3.09
CA ILE A 166 21.16 -19.39 1.87
C ILE A 166 21.72 -18.42 0.82
N ASP A 167 20.96 -17.38 0.47
CA ASP A 167 21.38 -16.30 -0.42
C ASP A 167 20.49 -15.07 -0.18
N ALA A 168 21.06 -14.01 0.42
CA ALA A 168 20.34 -12.79 0.78
C ALA A 168 19.73 -12.06 -0.44
N GLY A 169 20.47 -11.96 -1.53
CA GLY A 169 19.98 -11.27 -2.72
C GLY A 169 18.77 -11.98 -3.34
N ALA A 170 18.85 -13.31 -3.48
CA ALA A 170 17.72 -14.12 -3.94
C ALA A 170 16.55 -14.05 -2.95
N ALA A 171 16.82 -14.03 -1.64
CA ALA A 171 15.78 -13.93 -0.62
C ALA A 171 14.99 -12.63 -0.76
N TYR A 172 15.68 -11.49 -0.87
CA TYR A 172 15.04 -10.18 -1.04
C TYR A 172 14.29 -10.07 -2.37
N GLU A 173 14.84 -10.62 -3.45
CA GLU A 173 14.16 -10.69 -4.75
C GLU A 173 12.87 -11.52 -4.69
N SER A 174 12.78 -12.45 -3.74
CA SER A 174 11.68 -13.41 -3.61
C SER A 174 10.59 -12.99 -2.62
N ALA A 175 10.63 -11.76 -2.12
CA ALA A 175 9.58 -11.21 -1.29
C ALA A 175 8.89 -10.03 -1.98
N SER A 176 7.58 -9.89 -1.75
CA SER A 176 6.85 -8.63 -1.99
C SER A 176 6.96 -7.73 -0.77
N TRP A 177 7.02 -6.42 -1.00
CA TRP A 177 7.33 -5.45 0.06
C TRP A 177 6.34 -4.30 0.15
N GLY A 178 6.09 -3.87 1.37
CA GLY A 178 5.38 -2.64 1.69
C GLY A 178 3.89 -2.65 1.36
N ALA A 179 3.31 -1.46 1.39
CA ALA A 179 1.87 -1.25 1.28
C ALA A 179 1.27 -1.75 -0.05
N PHE A 180 2.07 -1.72 -1.12
CA PHE A 180 1.65 -2.09 -2.47
C PHE A 180 2.13 -3.49 -2.90
N GLN A 181 2.88 -4.18 -2.03
CA GLN A 181 3.36 -5.55 -2.29
C GLN A 181 4.15 -5.69 -3.61
N VAL A 182 5.05 -4.74 -3.90
CA VAL A 182 5.93 -4.81 -5.07
C VAL A 182 7.01 -5.87 -4.84
N MET A 183 7.18 -6.78 -5.81
CA MET A 183 8.17 -7.85 -5.75
C MET A 183 9.60 -7.33 -5.87
N GLY A 184 10.49 -7.83 -5.01
CA GLY A 184 11.91 -7.46 -4.99
C GLY A 184 12.64 -7.80 -6.29
N GLU A 185 12.28 -8.88 -6.99
CA GLU A 185 12.92 -9.26 -8.27
C GLU A 185 12.84 -8.18 -9.36
N HIS A 186 11.96 -7.18 -9.19
CA HIS A 186 11.82 -6.08 -10.12
C HIS A 186 12.82 -4.94 -9.88
N TRP A 187 13.61 -4.95 -8.80
CA TRP A 187 14.51 -3.84 -8.42
C TRP A 187 15.28 -3.24 -9.61
N LYS A 188 15.84 -4.08 -10.48
CA LYS A 188 16.61 -3.66 -11.65
C LYS A 188 15.74 -3.01 -12.72
N ARG A 189 14.57 -3.60 -13.02
CA ARG A 189 13.58 -3.04 -13.96
C ARG A 189 13.05 -1.69 -13.48
N LEU A 190 12.94 -1.52 -12.17
CA LEU A 190 12.46 -0.29 -11.52
C LEU A 190 13.56 0.76 -11.33
N GLY A 191 14.79 0.48 -11.77
CA GLY A 191 15.89 1.43 -11.76
C GLY A 191 16.53 1.66 -10.39
N TYR A 192 16.41 0.72 -9.46
CA TYR A 192 17.25 0.70 -8.26
C TYR A 192 18.64 0.17 -8.62
N ALA A 193 19.67 0.62 -7.91
CA ALA A 193 21.06 0.19 -8.11
C ALA A 193 21.32 -1.24 -7.61
N SER A 194 20.56 -1.69 -6.60
CA SER A 194 20.63 -3.05 -6.06
C SER A 194 19.30 -3.46 -5.40
N VAL A 195 19.15 -4.74 -5.11
CA VAL A 195 18.03 -5.23 -4.29
C VAL A 195 18.11 -4.70 -2.86
N ASP A 196 19.31 -4.52 -2.31
CA ASP A 196 19.51 -3.93 -0.97
C ASP A 196 19.03 -2.47 -0.93
N GLU A 197 19.32 -1.68 -1.96
CA GLU A 197 18.76 -0.32 -2.07
C GLU A 197 17.24 -0.37 -2.12
N PHE A 198 16.66 -1.25 -2.95
CA PHE A 198 15.21 -1.42 -3.01
C PHE A 198 14.62 -1.73 -1.63
N VAL A 199 15.17 -2.71 -0.90
CA VAL A 199 14.72 -3.08 0.45
C VAL A 199 14.86 -1.91 1.43
N SER A 200 16.00 -1.21 1.41
CA SER A 200 16.22 -0.04 2.26
C SER A 200 15.18 1.06 2.02
N ARG A 201 14.77 1.28 0.77
CA ARG A 201 13.67 2.20 0.44
C ARG A 201 12.34 1.71 1.01
N MET A 202 12.04 0.41 0.93
CA MET A 202 10.82 -0.15 1.51
C MET A 202 10.76 0.00 3.03
N GLU A 203 11.91 -0.05 3.71
CA GLU A 203 12.05 0.15 5.16
C GLU A 203 11.96 1.63 5.60
N ASN A 204 12.28 2.56 4.69
CA ASN A 204 12.34 3.98 4.99
C ASN A 204 10.96 4.59 5.27
N GLY A 205 9.98 4.36 4.39
CA GLY A 205 8.63 4.90 4.58
C GLY A 205 7.64 4.49 3.50
N GLU A 206 6.35 4.73 3.74
CA GLU A 206 5.29 4.39 2.77
C GLU A 206 5.36 5.25 1.51
N GLY A 207 5.92 6.45 1.58
CA GLY A 207 6.21 7.27 0.38
C GLY A 207 7.14 6.55 -0.60
N ASP A 208 8.15 5.86 -0.09
CA ASP A 208 9.05 5.04 -0.92
C ASP A 208 8.40 3.76 -1.42
N GLN A 209 7.51 3.17 -0.62
CA GLN A 209 6.69 2.03 -1.06
C GLN A 209 5.73 2.42 -2.19
N LEU A 210 5.16 3.64 -2.13
CA LEU A 210 4.40 4.22 -3.24
C LEU A 210 5.30 4.48 -4.46
N ASP A 211 6.52 5.00 -4.27
CA ASP A 211 7.47 5.22 -5.38
C ASP A 211 7.81 3.91 -6.11
N ALA A 212 8.02 2.80 -5.39
CA ALA A 212 8.21 1.48 -6.01
C ALA A 212 7.01 1.07 -6.87
N PHE A 213 5.79 1.31 -6.37
CA PHE A 213 4.57 1.07 -7.14
C PHE A 213 4.48 1.96 -8.38
N VAL A 214 4.79 3.26 -8.25
CA VAL A 214 4.82 4.23 -9.36
C VAL A 214 5.80 3.78 -10.44
N ARG A 215 7.02 3.39 -10.05
CA ARG A 215 8.02 2.86 -10.99
C ARG A 215 7.53 1.59 -11.67
N PHE A 216 6.84 0.72 -10.94
CA PHE A 216 6.29 -0.52 -11.49
C PHE A 216 5.25 -0.23 -12.56
N VAL A 217 4.32 0.68 -12.30
CA VAL A 217 3.34 1.12 -13.30
C VAL A 217 4.02 1.81 -14.48
N ALA A 218 4.99 2.70 -14.23
CA ALA A 218 5.71 3.42 -15.28
C ALA A 218 6.53 2.49 -16.20
N ALA A 219 7.07 1.39 -15.64
CA ALA A 219 7.84 0.40 -16.37
C ALA A 219 6.98 -0.54 -17.23
N ASP A 220 5.65 -0.42 -17.19
CA ASP A 220 4.71 -1.18 -18.04
C ASP A 220 3.83 -0.22 -18.85
N ALA A 221 4.14 -0.10 -20.15
CA ALA A 221 3.44 0.83 -21.04
C ALA A 221 1.93 0.56 -21.13
N ASN A 222 1.51 -0.70 -21.04
CA ASN A 222 0.09 -1.06 -21.11
C ASN A 222 -0.62 -0.70 -19.81
N LEU A 223 0.01 -0.99 -18.67
CA LEU A 223 -0.54 -0.65 -17.36
C LEU A 223 -0.64 0.87 -17.17
N LEU A 224 0.41 1.61 -17.55
CA LEU A 224 0.41 3.07 -17.51
C LEU A 224 -0.67 3.67 -18.43
N ALA A 225 -0.79 3.16 -19.67
CA ALA A 225 -1.82 3.61 -20.60
C ALA A 225 -3.23 3.32 -20.07
N ALA A 226 -3.44 2.17 -19.43
CA ALA A 226 -4.72 1.85 -18.80
C ALA A 226 -5.05 2.81 -17.66
N LEU A 227 -4.09 3.14 -16.80
CA LEU A 227 -4.29 4.11 -15.72
C LEU A 227 -4.59 5.52 -16.24
N LYS A 228 -3.79 6.01 -17.20
CA LYS A 228 -4.01 7.32 -17.86
C LYS A 228 -5.38 7.43 -18.51
N ALA A 229 -5.82 6.36 -19.17
CA ALA A 229 -7.13 6.29 -19.81
C ALA A 229 -8.27 5.92 -18.84
N ARG A 230 -7.99 5.71 -17.54
CA ARG A 230 -8.94 5.26 -16.51
C ARG A 230 -9.68 3.97 -16.90
N LYS A 231 -8.99 3.07 -17.60
CA LYS A 231 -9.52 1.76 -17.98
C LYS A 231 -9.35 0.78 -16.81
N TRP A 232 -10.16 0.97 -15.76
CA TRP A 232 -10.02 0.25 -14.48
C TRP A 232 -10.00 -1.27 -14.59
N VAL A 233 -10.77 -1.85 -15.51
CA VAL A 233 -10.73 -3.29 -15.81
C VAL A 233 -9.36 -3.73 -16.33
N GLN A 234 -8.80 -2.98 -17.29
CA GLN A 234 -7.49 -3.30 -17.87
C GLN A 234 -6.37 -3.10 -16.85
N PHE A 235 -6.46 -2.01 -16.07
CA PHE A 235 -5.52 -1.71 -15.00
C PHE A 235 -5.54 -2.79 -13.91
N ALA A 236 -6.71 -3.10 -13.36
CA ALA A 236 -6.87 -4.10 -12.30
C ALA A 236 -6.41 -5.49 -12.76
N LYS A 237 -6.73 -5.90 -13.99
CA LYS A 237 -6.25 -7.17 -14.55
C LYS A 237 -4.73 -7.19 -14.72
N GLY A 238 -4.14 -6.08 -15.17
CA GLY A 238 -2.70 -5.96 -15.36
C GLY A 238 -1.92 -6.00 -14.04
N TYR A 239 -2.46 -5.36 -13.00
CA TYR A 239 -1.81 -5.28 -11.68
C TYR A 239 -2.10 -6.50 -10.78
N ASN A 240 -3.37 -6.86 -10.60
CA ASN A 240 -3.83 -7.92 -9.69
C ASN A 240 -3.92 -9.31 -10.36
N GLY A 241 -3.67 -9.39 -11.67
CA GLY A 241 -3.73 -10.62 -12.44
C GLY A 241 -5.15 -11.09 -12.78
N ALA A 242 -5.25 -12.32 -13.30
CA ALA A 242 -6.50 -12.86 -13.87
C ALA A 242 -7.66 -12.97 -12.86
N ALA A 243 -7.37 -13.03 -11.56
CA ALA A 243 -8.38 -13.16 -10.51
C ALA A 243 -8.94 -11.80 -10.02
N TYR A 244 -8.54 -10.66 -10.60
CA TYR A 244 -8.90 -9.32 -10.11
C TYR A 244 -10.43 -9.13 -9.89
N ALA A 245 -11.26 -9.68 -10.78
CA ALA A 245 -12.71 -9.50 -10.74
C ALA A 245 -13.35 -10.16 -9.52
N GLN A 246 -12.76 -11.24 -8.97
CA GLN A 246 -13.28 -11.92 -7.78
C GLN A 246 -13.27 -11.02 -6.54
N ASN A 247 -12.34 -10.06 -6.51
CA ASN A 247 -12.18 -9.10 -5.43
C ASN A 247 -12.72 -7.70 -5.77
N LEU A 248 -13.38 -7.55 -6.93
CA LEU A 248 -14.00 -6.31 -7.42
C LEU A 248 -13.02 -5.13 -7.52
N TYR A 249 -11.74 -5.38 -7.82
CA TYR A 249 -10.70 -4.34 -7.87
C TYR A 249 -11.06 -3.21 -8.85
N ASP A 250 -11.53 -3.56 -10.04
CA ASP A 250 -11.98 -2.63 -11.08
C ASP A 250 -13.13 -1.74 -10.62
N VAL A 251 -14.16 -2.31 -9.99
CA VAL A 251 -15.33 -1.57 -9.49
C VAL A 251 -14.93 -0.66 -8.33
N LYS A 252 -14.07 -1.15 -7.42
CA LYS A 252 -13.56 -0.36 -6.29
C LYS A 252 -12.74 0.83 -6.76
N LEU A 253 -11.84 0.63 -7.73
CA LEU A 253 -11.04 1.70 -8.35
C LEU A 253 -11.91 2.75 -9.00
N ALA A 254 -12.91 2.33 -9.80
CA ALA A 254 -13.83 3.25 -10.46
C ALA A 254 -14.59 4.12 -9.46
N ARG A 255 -15.19 3.49 -8.43
CA ARG A 255 -15.93 4.20 -7.37
C ARG A 255 -15.03 5.11 -6.54
N ALA A 256 -13.81 4.69 -6.24
CA ALA A 256 -12.86 5.53 -5.52
C ALA A 256 -12.49 6.76 -6.34
N TYR A 257 -12.20 6.59 -7.63
CA TYR A 257 -11.92 7.72 -8.53
C TYR A 257 -13.09 8.71 -8.59
N GLU A 258 -14.33 8.22 -8.72
CA GLU A 258 -15.53 9.07 -8.75
C GLU A 258 -15.71 9.92 -7.48
N ARG A 259 -15.25 9.43 -6.31
CA ARG A 259 -15.27 10.23 -5.07
C ARG A 259 -14.18 11.31 -5.05
N TYR A 260 -13.01 11.04 -5.61
CA TYR A 260 -11.87 11.97 -5.56
C TYR A 260 -11.88 13.00 -6.70
N ALA A 261 -12.41 12.65 -7.89
CA ALA A 261 -12.34 13.50 -9.07
C ALA A 261 -13.06 14.87 -8.94
N PRO A 262 -14.22 14.99 -8.27
CA PRO A 262 -14.89 16.28 -8.08
C PRO A 262 -14.06 17.26 -7.24
N ALA A 263 -13.39 16.76 -6.19
CA ALA A 263 -12.55 17.57 -5.32
C ALA A 263 -11.33 18.17 -6.05
N GLU A 264 -10.77 17.43 -7.03
CA GLU A 264 -9.66 17.91 -7.86
C GLU A 264 -10.10 19.01 -8.83
N LYS A 265 -11.31 18.91 -9.42
CA LYS A 265 -11.86 19.96 -10.28
C LYS A 265 -12.15 21.27 -9.54
N ALA A 266 -12.48 21.21 -8.25
CA ALA A 266 -12.73 22.39 -7.43
C ALA A 266 -11.44 23.11 -6.99
N ALA A 267 -10.29 22.45 -7.09
CA ALA A 267 -8.98 22.97 -6.69
C ALA A 267 -8.11 23.46 -7.86
N ALA A 268 -8.54 23.23 -9.11
CA ALA A 268 -7.88 23.63 -10.35
C ALA A 268 -8.48 24.92 -10.92
#